data_AF-X0XCB1-F1
#
_entry.id   AF-X0XCB1-F1
#
_cell.length_a   1.000
_cell.length_b   1.000
_cell.length_c   1.000
_cell.angle_alpha   90.00
_cell.angle_beta   90.00
_cell.angle_gamma   90.00
#
_symmetry.space_group_name_H-M   'P 1'
#
loop_
_entity.id
_entity.type
_entity.pdbx_description
1 polymer ?
#
loop_
_entity_poly.entity_id
_entity_poly.type
_entity_poly.pdbx_seq_one_letter_code
_entity_poly.pdbx_strand_id
1 'polypeptide(L)'
;GGFHEDASLQSLLRDVYTVYRPVMDLFNVVVIVGVIMAGINRVFIRPARLTLNIDAWFILGLIFFLMVSDVLGNSAEISMERGGADYVSFWAFGLANLWDRLGFEGLGLELMHSALWYSHVIFLLGFLCYLPFSKHSHILTVLFNVFFRTIQPSGVLQPIPNIEEQEVFGVGQVSNFTWKQILDFYTCTECGRCEINCPAFLTDKALSPKRIMHDMRYVVEQEVRSLTPLGSRSEPKREPKSLIESVGFEVIWDCVTC
;
A
#
# COMPACT_ATOMS: atom_id res chain seq x y z
N GLY A 1 -2.92 42.04 34.25
CA GLY A 1 -2.65 41.39 32.96
C GLY A 1 -2.83 39.91 33.16
N GLY A 2 -4.02 39.41 32.87
CA GLY A 2 -4.36 38.00 33.01
C GLY A 2 -4.07 37.28 31.70
N PHE A 3 -2.94 36.59 31.64
CA PHE A 3 -2.75 35.47 30.73
C PHE A 3 -2.83 34.22 31.60
N HIS A 4 -3.89 33.46 31.38
CA HIS A 4 -4.18 32.15 31.94
C HIS A 4 -2.95 31.22 31.88
N GLU A 5 -2.42 30.81 33.04
CA GLU A 5 -1.36 29.78 33.19
C GLU A 5 -1.87 28.36 32.84
N ASP A 6 -3.16 28.25 32.54
CA ASP A 6 -3.91 27.04 32.21
C ASP A 6 -3.76 26.59 30.73
N ALA A 7 -3.19 27.43 29.87
CA ALA A 7 -2.89 27.11 28.46
C ALA A 7 -1.41 26.73 28.24
N SER A 8 -0.84 25.92 29.14
CA SER A 8 0.48 25.32 28.90
C SER A 8 0.39 24.32 27.73
N LEU A 9 1.42 24.26 26.88
CA LEU A 9 1.50 23.28 25.79
C LEU A 9 1.33 21.84 26.32
N GLN A 10 1.67 21.61 27.60
CA GLN A 10 1.53 20.35 28.30
C GLN A 10 0.07 19.99 28.65
N SER A 11 -0.79 20.97 28.99
CA SER A 11 -2.22 20.73 29.21
C SER A 11 -2.93 20.46 27.88
N LEU A 12 -2.65 21.25 26.84
CA LEU A 12 -3.17 21.01 25.49
C LEU A 12 -2.72 19.65 24.94
N LEU A 13 -1.45 19.27 25.13
CA LEU A 13 -0.97 17.95 24.71
C LEU A 13 -1.61 16.83 25.51
N ARG A 14 -1.84 17.00 26.82
CA ARG A 14 -2.53 16.01 27.65
C ARG A 14 -3.96 15.78 27.18
N ASP A 15 -4.72 16.84 26.91
CA ASP A 15 -6.10 16.73 26.43
C ASP A 15 -6.16 16.09 25.05
N VAL A 16 -5.27 16.50 24.13
CA VAL A 16 -5.15 15.86 22.80
C VAL A 16 -4.78 14.38 22.94
N TYR A 17 -3.90 14.04 23.87
CA TYR A 17 -3.43 12.68 24.07
C TYR A 17 -4.51 11.75 24.65
N THR A 18 -5.34 12.24 25.56
CA THR A 18 -6.48 11.49 26.11
C THR A 18 -7.51 11.12 25.05
N VAL A 19 -7.71 11.98 24.04
CA VAL A 19 -8.60 11.70 22.89
C VAL A 19 -7.91 10.85 21.82
N TYR A 20 -6.63 11.09 21.59
CA TYR A 20 -5.86 10.40 20.56
C TYR A 20 -5.64 8.91 20.86
N ARG A 21 -5.31 8.56 22.12
CA ARG A 21 -5.08 7.16 22.54
C ARG A 21 -6.25 6.21 22.23
N PRO A 22 -7.51 6.48 22.64
CA PRO A 22 -8.63 5.59 22.32
C PRO A 22 -8.94 5.52 20.82
N VAL A 23 -8.70 6.60 20.07
CA VAL A 23 -8.87 6.61 18.61
C VAL A 23 -7.81 5.74 17.93
N MET A 24 -6.56 5.83 18.37
CA MET A 24 -5.48 4.96 17.91
C MET A 24 -5.77 3.49 18.22
N ASP A 25 -6.17 3.16 19.45
CA ASP A 25 -6.56 1.81 19.86
C ASP A 25 -7.69 1.25 18.99
N LEU A 26 -8.73 2.06 18.74
CA LEU A 26 -9.83 1.69 17.86
C LEU A 26 -9.33 1.41 16.43
N PHE A 27 -8.48 2.30 15.91
CA PHE A 27 -7.92 2.16 14.57
C PHE A 27 -7.09 0.87 14.44
N ASN A 28 -6.23 0.57 15.42
CA ASN A 28 -5.43 -0.66 15.45
C ASN A 28 -6.32 -1.90 15.38
N VAL A 29 -7.41 -1.94 16.15
CA VAL A 29 -8.35 -3.07 16.14
C VAL A 29 -9.05 -3.20 14.80
N VAL A 30 -9.52 -2.09 14.21
CA VAL A 30 -10.14 -2.09 12.89
C VAL A 30 -9.17 -2.61 11.83
N VAL A 31 -7.90 -2.19 11.88
CA VAL A 31 -6.86 -2.65 10.95
C VAL A 31 -6.56 -4.14 11.17
N ILE A 32 -6.43 -4.61 12.41
CA ILE A 32 -6.21 -6.04 12.72
C ILE A 32 -7.36 -6.89 12.15
N VAL A 33 -8.60 -6.49 12.37
CA VAL A 33 -9.78 -7.16 11.81
C VAL A 33 -9.73 -7.14 10.28
N GLY A 34 -9.38 -6.01 9.68
CA GLY A 34 -9.22 -5.88 8.23
C GLY A 34 -8.13 -6.79 7.65
N VAL A 35 -7.00 -6.92 8.36
CA VAL A 35 -5.88 -7.79 7.99
C VAL A 35 -6.26 -9.27 8.11
N ILE A 36 -6.95 -9.66 9.19
CA ILE A 36 -7.47 -11.01 9.37
C ILE A 36 -8.46 -11.35 8.26
N MET A 37 -9.42 -10.46 7.97
CA MET A 37 -10.36 -10.63 6.86
C MET A 37 -9.62 -10.76 5.52
N ALA A 38 -8.61 -9.94 5.28
CA ALA A 38 -7.78 -10.00 4.07
C ALA A 38 -6.97 -11.31 3.97
N GLY A 39 -6.55 -11.88 5.09
CA GLY A 39 -5.91 -13.20 5.18
C GLY A 39 -6.90 -14.34 4.92
N ILE A 40 -8.09 -14.30 5.52
CA ILE A 40 -9.17 -15.27 5.30
C ILE A 40 -9.56 -15.29 3.81
N ASN A 41 -9.72 -14.12 3.20
CA ASN A 41 -10.05 -14.01 1.79
C ASN A 41 -8.99 -14.63 0.88
N ARG A 42 -7.71 -14.60 1.29
CA ARG A 42 -6.59 -15.19 0.53
C ARG A 42 -6.46 -16.70 0.72
N VAL A 43 -6.76 -17.22 1.92
CA VAL A 43 -6.59 -18.66 2.21
C VAL A 43 -7.83 -19.46 1.85
N PHE A 44 -9.01 -18.97 2.24
CA PHE A 44 -10.27 -19.74 2.18
C PHE A 44 -11.16 -19.32 1.02
N ILE A 45 -11.47 -18.02 0.86
CA ILE A 45 -12.44 -17.58 -0.17
C ILE A 45 -11.84 -17.64 -1.58
N ARG A 46 -10.56 -17.26 -1.74
CA ARG A 46 -9.80 -17.30 -2.99
C ARG A 46 -10.61 -16.83 -4.22
N PRO A 47 -11.07 -15.57 -4.25
CA PRO A 47 -11.82 -15.07 -5.40
C PRO A 47 -10.96 -15.14 -6.67
N ALA A 48 -11.52 -15.58 -7.79
CA ALA A 48 -10.79 -15.87 -9.04
C ALA A 48 -9.94 -14.69 -9.57
N ARG A 49 -10.31 -13.45 -9.22
CA ARG A 49 -9.59 -12.21 -9.59
C ARG A 49 -8.30 -11.95 -8.79
N LEU A 50 -8.06 -12.70 -7.72
CA LEU A 50 -6.99 -12.45 -6.76
C LEU A 50 -5.73 -13.27 -7.09
N THR A 51 -4.65 -12.57 -7.41
CA THR A 51 -3.33 -13.16 -7.65
C THR A 51 -2.62 -13.40 -6.31
N LEU A 52 -2.34 -14.67 -6.00
CA LEU A 52 -1.59 -15.05 -4.81
C LEU A 52 -0.10 -14.79 -5.04
N ASN A 53 0.46 -13.84 -4.30
CA ASN A 53 1.87 -13.48 -4.36
C ASN A 53 2.47 -13.53 -2.96
N ILE A 54 3.75 -13.90 -2.86
CA ILE A 54 4.48 -13.98 -1.59
C ILE A 54 4.63 -12.58 -0.97
N ASP A 55 4.90 -11.56 -1.78
CA ASP A 55 5.02 -10.17 -1.33
C ASP A 55 3.76 -9.68 -0.60
N ALA A 56 2.57 -10.13 -1.05
CA ALA A 56 1.32 -9.74 -0.42
C ALA A 56 1.19 -10.33 1.00
N TRP A 57 1.69 -11.55 1.21
CA TRP A 57 1.74 -12.17 2.54
C TRP A 57 2.77 -11.51 3.45
N PHE A 58 3.92 -11.15 2.89
CA PHE A 58 4.97 -10.44 3.63
C PHE A 58 4.45 -9.09 4.17
N ILE A 59 3.82 -8.28 3.32
CA ILE A 59 3.25 -6.99 3.73
C ILE A 59 2.12 -7.17 4.75
N LEU A 60 1.22 -8.14 4.51
CA LEU A 60 0.12 -8.41 5.43
C LEU A 60 0.62 -8.80 6.82
N GLY A 61 1.64 -9.65 6.88
CA GLY A 61 2.29 -10.05 8.12
C GLY A 61 3.00 -8.87 8.81
N LEU A 62 3.65 -7.99 8.04
CA LEU A 62 4.31 -6.82 8.59
C LEU A 62 3.30 -5.83 9.19
N ILE A 63 2.21 -5.50 8.48
CA ILE A 63 1.17 -4.60 8.99
C ILE A 63 0.55 -5.20 10.26
N PHE A 64 0.25 -6.50 10.25
CA PHE A 64 -0.27 -7.20 11.43
C PHE A 64 0.69 -7.07 12.63
N PHE A 65 2.00 -7.30 12.40
CA PHE A 65 3.02 -7.15 13.43
C PHE A 65 3.07 -5.72 13.98
N LEU A 66 3.02 -4.69 13.13
CA LEU A 66 3.01 -3.29 13.58
C LEU A 66 1.81 -2.98 14.48
N MET A 67 0.60 -3.42 14.10
CA MET A 67 -0.61 -3.17 14.91
C MET A 67 -0.58 -3.94 16.24
N VAL A 68 -0.13 -5.21 16.21
CA VAL A 68 -0.04 -6.04 17.43
C VAL A 68 1.03 -5.51 18.37
N SER A 69 2.21 -5.16 17.86
CA SER A 69 3.29 -4.60 18.68
C SER A 69 2.90 -3.28 19.34
N ASP A 70 2.14 -2.42 18.66
CA ASP A 70 1.61 -1.17 19.22
C ASP A 70 0.59 -1.43 20.36
N VAL A 71 -0.41 -2.29 20.12
CA VAL A 71 -1.41 -2.65 21.15
C VAL A 71 -0.75 -3.31 22.37
N LEU A 72 0.21 -4.21 22.15
CA LEU A 72 0.95 -4.87 23.23
C LEU A 72 1.85 -3.87 23.98
N GLY A 73 2.53 -2.97 23.27
CA GLY A 73 3.34 -1.92 23.87
C GLY A 73 2.52 -1.00 24.77
N ASN A 74 1.41 -0.48 24.24
CA ASN A 74 0.48 0.37 24.99
C ASN A 74 -0.09 -0.37 26.22
N SER A 75 -0.39 -1.67 26.10
CA SER A 75 -0.89 -2.45 27.25
C SER A 75 0.16 -2.67 28.34
N ALA A 76 1.44 -2.79 27.99
CA ALA A 76 2.55 -2.92 28.93
C ALA A 76 2.78 -1.60 29.67
N GLU A 77 2.77 -0.47 28.95
CA GLU A 77 2.84 0.88 29.53
C GLU A 77 1.72 1.12 30.55
N ILE A 78 0.47 0.76 30.21
CA ILE A 78 -0.69 0.90 31.11
C ILE A 78 -0.56 0.04 32.38
N SER A 79 0.04 -1.15 32.29
CA SER A 79 0.26 -2.01 33.48
C SER A 79 1.35 -1.43 34.40
N MET A 80 2.36 -0.74 33.85
CA MET A 80 3.42 -0.06 34.62
C MET A 80 2.94 1.22 35.33
N GLU A 81 2.12 2.05 34.67
CA GLU A 81 1.81 3.42 35.12
C GLU A 81 0.48 3.58 35.89
N ARG A 82 -0.03 2.51 36.53
CA ARG A 82 -1.39 2.43 37.11
C ARG A 82 -1.83 3.48 38.16
N GLY A 83 -1.13 4.60 38.34
CA GLY A 83 -1.51 5.71 39.23
C GLY A 83 -1.58 7.11 38.58
N GLY A 84 -1.38 7.27 37.26
CA GLY A 84 -1.03 8.58 36.68
C GLY A 84 -2.02 9.31 35.75
N ALA A 85 -2.85 8.63 34.96
CA ALA A 85 -3.64 9.32 33.93
C ALA A 85 -4.97 8.63 33.60
N ASP A 86 -5.96 9.43 33.17
CA ASP A 86 -7.26 8.96 32.69
C ASP A 86 -7.10 8.09 31.43
N TYR A 87 -7.03 6.77 31.60
CA TYR A 87 -6.82 5.82 30.51
C TYR A 87 -8.15 5.46 29.83
N VAL A 88 -8.43 6.11 28.70
CA VAL A 88 -9.65 5.88 27.90
C VAL A 88 -9.50 4.71 26.91
N SER A 89 -8.36 4.02 26.90
CA SER A 89 -8.03 2.92 25.99
C SER A 89 -8.65 1.58 26.43
N PHE A 90 -9.78 1.21 25.82
CA PHE A 90 -10.55 0.00 26.17
C PHE A 90 -9.78 -1.32 25.97
N TRP A 91 -9.08 -1.47 24.86
CA TRP A 91 -8.43 -2.73 24.48
C TRP A 91 -7.09 -2.95 25.17
N ALA A 92 -6.26 -1.91 25.20
CA ALA A 92 -4.98 -1.98 25.90
C ALA A 92 -5.17 -2.18 27.42
N PHE A 93 -6.24 -1.63 28.01
CA PHE A 93 -6.60 -1.89 29.41
C PHE A 93 -6.99 -3.35 29.65
N GLY A 94 -7.77 -3.96 28.75
CA GLY A 94 -8.13 -5.38 28.84
C GLY A 94 -6.91 -6.30 28.84
N LEU A 95 -5.93 -6.02 27.98
CA LEU A 95 -4.66 -6.74 27.93
C LEU A 95 -3.75 -6.44 29.13
N ALA A 96 -3.74 -5.21 29.64
CA ALA A 96 -3.00 -4.86 30.84
C ALA A 96 -3.43 -5.72 32.05
N ASN A 97 -4.74 -5.94 32.22
CA ASN A 97 -5.27 -6.83 33.27
C ASN A 97 -4.84 -8.29 33.08
N LEU A 98 -4.60 -8.72 31.83
CA LEU A 98 -4.09 -10.06 31.55
C LEU A 98 -2.62 -10.19 31.99
N TRP A 99 -1.80 -9.15 31.79
CA TRP A 99 -0.39 -9.18 32.20
C TRP A 99 -0.23 -9.34 33.71
N ASP A 100 -1.02 -8.63 34.52
CA ASP A 100 -0.92 -8.79 35.98
C ASP A 100 -1.45 -10.16 36.43
N ARG A 101 -2.49 -10.70 35.78
CA ARG A 101 -2.98 -12.07 36.06
C ARG A 101 -1.96 -13.14 35.70
N LEU A 102 -1.13 -12.89 34.69
CA LEU A 102 -0.03 -13.76 34.30
C LEU A 102 1.21 -13.56 35.17
N GLY A 103 1.22 -12.58 36.08
CA GLY A 103 2.32 -12.30 37.00
C GLY A 103 3.50 -11.59 36.34
N PHE A 104 3.29 -10.87 35.25
CA PHE A 104 4.31 -9.99 34.67
C PHE A 104 4.39 -8.70 35.48
N GLU A 105 5.43 -8.55 36.30
CA GLU A 105 5.65 -7.35 37.12
C GLU A 105 7.11 -6.86 37.02
N GLY A 106 7.31 -5.55 37.23
CA GLY A 106 8.64 -4.92 37.30
C GLY A 106 9.48 -5.07 36.03
N LEU A 107 10.70 -5.59 36.18
CA LEU A 107 11.70 -5.69 35.12
C LEU A 107 11.20 -6.47 33.88
N GLY A 108 10.38 -7.51 34.07
CA GLY A 108 9.86 -8.30 32.95
C GLY A 108 8.97 -7.48 32.02
N LEU A 109 8.16 -6.60 32.61
CA LEU A 109 7.23 -5.73 31.90
C LEU A 109 7.97 -4.59 31.20
N GLU A 110 8.98 -4.01 31.86
CA GLU A 110 9.88 -2.99 31.28
C GLU A 110 10.65 -3.52 30.06
N LEU A 111 11.20 -4.74 30.15
CA LEU A 111 11.91 -5.38 29.05
C LEU A 111 10.97 -5.71 27.90
N MET A 112 9.76 -6.19 28.19
CA MET A 112 8.74 -6.46 27.17
C MET A 112 8.33 -5.18 26.45
N HIS A 113 8.00 -4.11 27.19
CA HIS A 113 7.65 -2.81 26.62
C HIS A 113 8.79 -2.27 25.74
N SER A 114 10.02 -2.28 26.25
CA SER A 114 11.20 -1.81 25.50
C SER A 114 11.41 -2.63 24.22
N ALA A 115 11.34 -3.96 24.30
CA ALA A 115 11.51 -4.84 23.14
C ALA A 115 10.43 -4.62 22.09
N LEU A 116 9.16 -4.49 22.51
CA LEU A 116 8.04 -4.20 21.62
C LEU A 116 8.23 -2.83 20.95
N TRP A 117 8.61 -1.81 21.70
CA TRP A 117 8.85 -0.47 21.17
C TRP A 117 9.98 -0.45 20.14
N TYR A 118 11.16 -1.00 20.48
CA TYR A 118 12.29 -1.05 19.54
C TYR A 118 11.95 -1.88 18.30
N SER A 119 11.30 -3.03 18.47
CA SER A 119 10.88 -3.86 17.33
C SER A 119 9.88 -3.12 16.45
N HIS A 120 8.87 -2.45 17.03
CA HIS A 120 7.92 -1.64 16.28
C HIS A 120 8.63 -0.59 15.42
N VAL A 121 9.53 0.20 16.02
CA VAL A 121 10.29 1.24 15.31
C VAL A 121 11.14 0.64 14.18
N ILE A 122 11.84 -0.47 14.43
CA ILE A 122 12.67 -1.13 13.42
C ILE A 122 11.83 -1.63 12.24
N PHE A 123 10.70 -2.30 12.52
CA PHE A 123 9.82 -2.82 11.47
C PHE A 123 9.11 -1.68 10.72
N LEU A 124 8.76 -0.59 11.40
CA LEU A 124 8.17 0.59 10.77
C LEU A 124 9.15 1.24 9.79
N LEU A 125 10.40 1.46 10.23
CA LEU A 125 11.45 2.02 9.38
C LEU A 125 11.80 1.07 8.22
N GLY A 126 11.87 -0.23 8.48
CA GLY A 126 12.07 -1.25 7.45
C GLY A 126 10.95 -1.25 6.41
N PHE A 127 9.70 -1.14 6.85
CA PHE A 127 8.54 -1.02 5.96
C PHE A 127 8.58 0.23 5.11
N LEU A 128 8.94 1.38 5.70
CA LEU A 128 9.08 2.64 4.97
C LEU A 128 10.10 2.55 3.85
N CYS A 129 11.24 1.89 4.09
CA CYS A 129 12.26 1.62 3.07
C CYS A 129 11.83 0.58 2.03
N TYR A 130 10.96 -0.37 2.40
CA TYR A 130 10.45 -1.41 1.51
C TYR A 130 9.29 -0.92 0.60
N LEU A 131 8.52 0.07 1.05
CA LEU A 131 7.34 0.60 0.34
C LEU A 131 7.58 0.95 -1.14
N PRO A 132 8.66 1.68 -1.53
CA PRO A 132 8.87 2.07 -2.92
C PRO A 132 9.10 0.90 -3.88
N PHE A 133 9.65 -0.20 -3.37
CA PHE A 133 10.04 -1.37 -4.17
C PHE A 133 8.95 -2.44 -4.22
N SER A 134 7.91 -2.31 -3.40
CA SER A 134 6.86 -3.31 -3.30
C SER A 134 5.65 -2.97 -4.16
N LYS A 135 4.70 -3.90 -4.23
CA LYS A 135 3.36 -3.71 -4.81
C LYS A 135 2.53 -2.67 -4.06
N HIS A 136 2.95 -2.33 -2.85
CA HIS A 136 2.29 -1.36 -1.97
C HIS A 136 2.65 0.11 -2.28
N SER A 137 3.57 0.35 -3.22
CA SER A 137 3.91 1.70 -3.69
C SER A 137 2.70 2.47 -4.23
N HIS A 138 1.63 1.75 -4.62
CA HIS A 138 0.36 2.34 -5.03
C HIS A 138 -0.22 3.33 -4.00
N ILE A 139 0.02 3.15 -2.69
CA ILE A 139 -0.50 4.08 -1.67
C ILE A 139 0.02 5.50 -1.90
N LEU A 140 1.28 5.63 -2.31
CA LEU A 140 1.89 6.93 -2.59
C LEU A 140 1.35 7.51 -3.90
N THR A 141 1.22 6.68 -4.93
CA THR A 141 0.81 7.14 -6.28
C THR A 141 -0.69 7.42 -6.39
N VAL A 142 -1.54 6.72 -5.63
CA VAL A 142 -3.00 6.92 -5.62
C VAL A 142 -3.37 8.35 -5.27
N LEU A 143 -2.70 8.97 -4.28
CA LEU A 143 -2.99 10.36 -3.89
C LEU A 143 -2.83 11.32 -5.09
N PHE A 144 -1.71 11.22 -5.79
CA PHE A 144 -1.44 12.03 -6.98
C PHE A 144 -2.38 11.66 -8.13
N ASN A 145 -2.65 10.37 -8.31
CA ASN A 145 -3.51 9.90 -9.39
C ASN A 145 -4.93 10.46 -9.30
N VAL A 146 -5.51 10.42 -8.08
CA VAL A 146 -6.85 10.96 -7.82
C VAL A 146 -6.87 12.47 -8.03
N PHE A 147 -5.84 13.18 -7.60
CA PHE A 147 -5.74 14.63 -7.80
C PHE A 147 -5.68 15.01 -9.29
N PHE A 148 -4.95 14.26 -10.11
CA PHE A 148 -4.79 14.49 -11.55
C PHE A 148 -5.75 13.66 -12.41
N ARG A 149 -6.86 13.20 -11.85
CA ARG A 149 -7.86 12.41 -12.58
C ARG A 149 -8.57 13.28 -13.62
N THR A 150 -8.78 12.73 -14.82
CA THR A 150 -9.63 13.37 -15.84
C THR A 150 -11.12 13.32 -15.45
N ILE A 151 -11.84 14.41 -15.72
CA ILE A 151 -13.29 14.52 -15.50
C ILE A 151 -14.06 14.02 -16.74
N GLN A 152 -13.38 13.79 -17.86
CA GLN A 152 -14.00 13.24 -19.06
C GLN A 152 -14.56 11.83 -18.81
N PRO A 153 -15.65 11.46 -19.50
CA PRO A 153 -16.18 10.10 -19.42
C PRO A 153 -15.14 9.08 -19.89
N SER A 154 -15.11 7.92 -19.23
CA SER A 154 -14.22 6.82 -19.60
C SER A 154 -14.53 6.31 -21.01
N GLY A 155 -13.50 6.00 -21.80
CA GLY A 155 -13.64 5.48 -23.16
C GLY A 155 -13.58 6.51 -24.29
N VAL A 156 -13.40 7.79 -23.97
CA VAL A 156 -13.18 8.82 -25.01
C VAL A 156 -11.74 8.76 -25.50
N LEU A 157 -11.55 8.27 -26.73
CA LEU A 157 -10.28 8.35 -27.43
C LEU A 157 -9.99 9.82 -27.78
N GLN A 158 -8.80 10.30 -27.43
CA GLN A 158 -8.38 11.63 -27.83
C GLN A 158 -8.11 11.62 -29.34
N PRO A 159 -8.60 12.64 -30.09
CA PRO A 159 -8.28 12.74 -31.50
C PRO A 159 -6.78 12.93 -31.67
N ILE A 160 -6.22 12.24 -32.65
CA ILE A 160 -4.81 12.39 -33.02
C ILE A 160 -4.68 13.69 -33.81
N PRO A 161 -3.98 14.73 -33.29
CA PRO A 161 -3.83 16.00 -33.98
C PRO A 161 -2.91 15.84 -35.20
N ASN A 162 -3.28 16.44 -36.33
CA ASN A 162 -2.49 16.45 -37.58
C ASN A 162 -1.99 15.06 -38.01
N ILE A 163 -2.93 14.12 -38.18
CA ILE A 163 -2.63 12.72 -38.53
C ILE A 163 -1.75 12.55 -39.78
N GLU A 164 -1.80 13.50 -40.72
CA GLU A 164 -1.03 13.50 -41.97
C GLU A 164 0.45 13.87 -41.77
N GLU A 165 0.77 14.60 -40.70
CA GLU A 165 2.13 15.10 -40.41
C GLU A 165 2.86 14.23 -39.37
N GLN A 166 2.19 13.23 -38.80
CA GLN A 166 2.68 12.49 -37.66
C GLN A 166 3.41 11.21 -38.06
N GLU A 167 4.67 11.07 -37.63
CA GLU A 167 5.50 9.91 -37.93
C GLU A 167 5.25 8.71 -37.00
N VAL A 168 4.63 8.96 -35.83
CA VAL A 168 4.40 7.94 -34.79
C VAL A 168 2.92 7.88 -34.45
N PHE A 169 2.33 6.71 -34.68
CA PHE A 169 0.95 6.40 -34.29
C PHE A 169 0.94 5.54 -33.02
N GLY A 170 0.25 6.04 -31.98
CA GLY A 170 0.09 5.33 -30.72
C GLY A 170 1.40 5.19 -29.91
N VAL A 171 1.49 4.13 -29.11
CA VAL A 171 2.58 3.88 -28.16
C VAL A 171 3.38 2.63 -28.55
N GLY A 172 4.48 2.82 -29.25
CA GLY A 172 5.42 1.75 -29.63
C GLY A 172 6.60 1.57 -28.66
N GLN A 173 6.95 2.63 -27.92
CA GLN A 173 8.05 2.66 -26.95
C GLN A 173 7.61 3.36 -25.65
N VAL A 174 8.37 3.13 -24.56
CA VAL A 174 8.09 3.72 -23.24
C VAL A 174 8.08 5.25 -23.28
N SER A 175 8.97 5.85 -24.06
CA SER A 175 9.07 7.31 -24.26
C SER A 175 7.82 7.95 -24.85
N ASN A 176 6.95 7.16 -25.50
CA ASN A 176 5.72 7.66 -26.11
C ASN A 176 4.56 7.74 -25.10
N PHE A 177 4.72 7.22 -23.88
CA PHE A 177 3.71 7.37 -22.84
C PHE A 177 3.72 8.78 -22.25
N THR A 178 2.51 9.30 -22.00
CA THR A 178 2.36 10.50 -21.19
C THR A 178 2.74 10.21 -19.73
N TRP A 179 3.22 11.23 -19.01
CA TRP A 179 3.51 11.11 -17.58
C TRP A 179 2.33 10.56 -16.77
N LYS A 180 1.09 10.91 -17.18
CA LYS A 180 -0.14 10.46 -16.52
C LYS A 180 -0.38 8.97 -16.73
N GLN A 181 -0.15 8.45 -17.94
CA GLN A 181 -0.25 7.01 -18.23
C GLN A 181 0.77 6.22 -17.42
N ILE A 182 2.00 6.72 -17.31
CA ILE A 182 3.02 6.11 -16.47
C ILE A 182 2.55 6.06 -15.01
N LEU A 183 2.02 7.17 -14.49
CA LEU A 183 1.46 7.21 -13.13
C LEU A 183 0.32 6.21 -12.94
N ASP A 184 -0.55 6.02 -13.94
CA ASP A 184 -1.64 5.04 -13.91
C ASP A 184 -1.12 3.60 -13.77
N PHE A 185 -0.02 3.25 -14.44
CA PHE A 185 0.60 1.92 -14.31
C PHE A 185 1.06 1.64 -12.88
N TYR A 186 1.65 2.63 -12.20
CA TYR A 186 2.07 2.52 -10.79
C TYR A 186 0.93 2.64 -9.77
N THR A 187 -0.26 3.07 -10.20
CA THR A 187 -1.44 3.21 -9.31
C THR A 187 -2.26 1.93 -9.24
N CYS A 188 -2.05 0.99 -10.16
CA CYS A 188 -2.77 -0.29 -10.18
C CYS A 188 -2.61 -1.06 -8.86
N THR A 189 -3.72 -1.44 -8.24
CA THR A 189 -3.76 -2.16 -6.94
C THR A 189 -3.90 -3.67 -7.08
N GLU A 190 -3.80 -4.22 -8.29
CA GLU A 190 -4.05 -5.64 -8.60
C GLU A 190 -5.44 -6.16 -8.16
N CYS A 191 -6.41 -5.28 -7.90
CA CYS A 191 -7.71 -5.68 -7.32
C CYS A 191 -8.58 -6.56 -8.24
N GLY A 192 -8.28 -6.59 -9.55
CA GLY A 192 -8.96 -7.44 -10.54
C GLY A 192 -10.40 -7.03 -10.83
N ARG A 193 -10.82 -5.81 -10.43
CA ARG A 193 -12.16 -5.28 -10.76
C ARG A 193 -12.33 -5.02 -12.26
N CYS A 194 -11.27 -4.54 -12.92
CA CYS A 194 -11.27 -4.33 -14.36
C CYS A 194 -11.37 -5.65 -15.14
N GLU A 195 -10.80 -6.72 -14.60
CA GLU A 195 -10.77 -8.05 -15.21
C GLU A 195 -12.15 -8.72 -15.20
N ILE A 196 -12.83 -8.74 -14.06
CA ILE A 196 -14.18 -9.34 -13.94
C ILE A 196 -15.29 -8.56 -14.65
N ASN A 197 -15.03 -7.30 -15.02
CA ASN A 197 -15.98 -6.46 -15.76
C ASN A 197 -15.67 -6.43 -17.26
N CYS A 198 -14.55 -7.02 -17.69
CA CYS A 198 -14.14 -7.02 -19.09
C CYS A 198 -14.86 -8.14 -19.86
N PRO A 199 -15.66 -7.82 -20.90
CA PRO A 199 -16.34 -8.84 -21.70
C PRO A 199 -15.38 -9.81 -22.40
N ALA A 200 -14.22 -9.32 -22.84
CA ALA A 200 -13.20 -10.16 -23.46
C ALA A 200 -12.63 -11.18 -22.48
N PHE A 201 -12.26 -10.75 -21.27
CA PHE A 201 -11.78 -11.66 -20.24
C PHE A 201 -12.83 -12.70 -19.82
N LEU A 202 -14.10 -12.28 -19.71
CA LEU A 202 -15.21 -13.17 -19.34
C LEU A 202 -15.55 -14.22 -20.42
N THR A 203 -15.06 -14.04 -21.65
CA THR A 203 -15.22 -15.02 -22.76
C THR A 203 -13.95 -15.86 -22.96
N ASP A 204 -13.11 -15.97 -21.92
CA ASP A 204 -11.86 -16.74 -21.89
C ASP A 204 -10.84 -16.35 -22.97
N LYS A 205 -10.90 -15.09 -23.44
CA LYS A 205 -9.87 -14.53 -24.33
C LYS A 205 -8.57 -14.26 -23.56
N ALA A 206 -7.46 -14.09 -24.29
CA ALA A 206 -6.15 -13.84 -23.69
C ALA A 206 -6.08 -12.49 -22.95
N LEU A 207 -6.96 -11.55 -23.31
CA LEU A 207 -7.01 -10.19 -22.76
C LEU A 207 -7.42 -10.15 -21.28
N SER A 208 -6.48 -9.74 -20.42
CA SER A 208 -6.76 -9.29 -19.06
C SER A 208 -6.31 -7.83 -18.88
N PRO A 209 -7.24 -6.86 -18.69
CA PRO A 209 -6.89 -5.46 -18.48
C PRO A 209 -5.97 -5.23 -17.27
N LYS A 210 -6.13 -6.04 -16.22
CA LYS A 210 -5.24 -6.02 -15.05
C LYS A 210 -3.80 -6.34 -15.44
N ARG A 211 -3.62 -7.37 -16.27
CA ARG A 211 -2.31 -7.85 -16.70
C ARG A 211 -1.61 -6.85 -17.61
N ILE A 212 -2.35 -6.22 -18.53
CA ILE A 212 -1.80 -5.13 -19.37
C ILE A 212 -1.19 -4.02 -18.51
N MET A 213 -1.91 -3.52 -17.49
CA MET A 213 -1.38 -2.47 -16.61
C MET A 213 -0.09 -2.90 -15.90
N HIS A 214 0.02 -4.18 -15.54
CA HIS A 214 1.21 -4.76 -14.93
C HIS A 214 2.37 -4.85 -15.91
N ASP A 215 2.11 -5.38 -17.10
CA ASP A 215 3.13 -5.57 -18.13
C ASP A 215 3.69 -4.20 -18.54
N MET A 216 2.84 -3.18 -18.69
CA MET A 216 3.29 -1.80 -18.94
C MET A 216 4.17 -1.26 -17.81
N ARG A 217 3.79 -1.46 -16.55
CA ARG A 217 4.60 -1.07 -15.40
C ARG A 217 5.97 -1.75 -15.44
N TYR A 218 6.02 -3.05 -15.70
CA TYR A 218 7.27 -3.80 -15.75
C TYR A 218 8.19 -3.31 -16.87
N VAL A 219 7.65 -3.00 -18.05
CA VAL A 219 8.43 -2.45 -19.15
C VAL A 219 9.01 -1.07 -18.78
N VAL A 220 8.21 -0.20 -18.13
CA VAL A 220 8.70 1.09 -17.63
C VAL A 220 9.80 0.91 -16.59
N GLU A 221 9.62 0.00 -15.62
CA GLU A 221 10.61 -0.28 -14.59
C GLU A 221 11.92 -0.83 -15.16
N GLN A 222 11.85 -1.70 -16.18
CA GLN A 222 13.02 -2.21 -16.88
C GLN A 222 13.79 -1.10 -17.59
N GLU A 223 13.09 -0.19 -18.26
CA GLU A 223 13.70 0.95 -18.94
C GLU A 223 14.35 1.92 -17.94
N VAL A 224 13.66 2.26 -16.85
CA VAL A 224 14.24 3.11 -15.80
C VAL A 224 15.48 2.47 -15.17
N ARG A 225 15.47 1.13 -15.01
CA ARG A 225 16.62 0.39 -14.48
C ARG A 225 17.81 0.40 -15.44
N SER A 226 17.57 0.34 -16.76
CA SER A 226 18.63 0.40 -17.76
C SER A 226 19.33 1.77 -17.78
N LEU A 227 18.60 2.84 -17.44
CA LEU A 227 19.12 4.21 -17.33
C LEU A 227 19.90 4.49 -16.03
N THR A 228 19.76 3.65 -15.00
CA THR A 228 20.45 3.87 -13.72
C THR A 228 21.91 3.39 -13.77
N PRO A 229 22.85 4.01 -13.02
CA PRO A 229 24.28 3.64 -13.07
C PRO A 229 24.58 2.20 -12.67
N LEU A 230 23.69 1.55 -11.91
CA LEU A 230 23.79 0.13 -11.56
C LEU A 230 23.35 -0.81 -12.69
N GLY A 231 22.39 -0.38 -13.53
CA GLY A 231 21.88 -1.18 -14.64
C GLY A 231 22.79 -1.14 -15.88
N SER A 232 23.38 0.02 -16.17
CA SER A 232 24.27 0.20 -17.33
C SER A 232 25.56 -0.64 -17.27
N ARG A 233 25.89 -1.20 -16.09
CA ARG A 233 27.07 -2.03 -15.85
C ARG A 233 26.84 -3.53 -16.04
N SER A 234 25.59 -4.00 -16.11
CA SER A 234 25.26 -5.43 -15.97
C SER A 234 24.54 -6.07 -17.15
N GLU A 235 23.90 -5.31 -18.04
CA GLU A 235 23.31 -5.88 -19.27
C GLU A 235 23.84 -5.18 -20.53
N PRO A 236 24.19 -5.94 -21.59
CA PRO A 236 24.41 -5.33 -22.91
C PRO A 236 23.13 -4.59 -23.31
N LYS A 237 23.25 -3.41 -23.93
CA LYS A 237 22.12 -2.68 -24.55
C LYS A 237 21.33 -3.63 -25.45
N ARG A 238 20.29 -4.26 -24.92
CA ARG A 238 19.34 -5.04 -25.69
C ARG A 238 18.50 -4.05 -26.47
N GLU A 239 18.24 -4.33 -27.73
CA GLU A 239 17.28 -3.57 -28.51
C GLU A 239 15.96 -3.51 -27.73
N PRO A 240 15.30 -2.34 -27.68
CA PRO A 240 14.05 -2.20 -26.95
C PRO A 240 13.04 -3.17 -27.57
N LYS A 241 12.64 -4.19 -26.80
CA LYS A 241 11.54 -5.07 -27.21
C LYS A 241 10.34 -4.20 -27.54
N SER A 242 9.66 -4.49 -28.64
CA SER A 242 8.44 -3.76 -28.96
C SER A 242 7.44 -3.93 -27.80
N LEU A 243 6.72 -2.85 -27.46
CA LEU A 243 5.67 -2.91 -26.43
C LEU A 243 4.64 -4.00 -26.75
N ILE A 244 4.37 -4.21 -28.04
CA ILE A 244 3.46 -5.23 -28.57
C ILE A 244 3.95 -6.65 -28.23
N GLU A 245 5.23 -6.94 -28.42
CA GLU A 245 5.81 -8.24 -28.03
C GLU A 245 5.84 -8.44 -26.51
N SER A 246 5.97 -7.36 -25.75
CA SER A 246 6.04 -7.42 -24.28
C SER A 246 4.69 -7.71 -23.64
N VAL A 247 3.60 -7.21 -24.23
CA VAL A 247 2.22 -7.41 -23.76
C VAL A 247 1.54 -8.61 -24.43
N GLY A 248 1.98 -8.95 -25.64
CA GLY A 248 1.41 -10.02 -26.47
C GLY A 248 0.47 -9.46 -27.54
N PHE A 249 0.64 -9.92 -28.78
CA PHE A 249 -0.17 -9.48 -29.91
C PHE A 249 -1.66 -9.83 -29.70
N GLU A 250 -1.97 -11.10 -29.40
CA GLU A 250 -3.35 -11.57 -29.20
C GLU A 250 -4.09 -10.78 -28.12
N VAL A 251 -3.40 -10.46 -27.01
CA VAL A 251 -3.94 -9.66 -25.90
C VAL A 251 -4.42 -8.28 -26.38
N ILE A 252 -3.68 -7.63 -27.28
CA ILE A 252 -4.03 -6.30 -27.80
C ILE A 252 -5.23 -6.38 -28.75
N TRP A 253 -5.26 -7.39 -29.63
CA TRP A 253 -6.31 -7.55 -30.65
C TRP A 253 -7.61 -8.17 -30.14
N ASP A 254 -7.58 -8.79 -28.96
CA ASP A 254 -8.77 -9.35 -28.30
C ASP A 254 -9.68 -8.27 -27.69
N CYS A 255 -9.26 -7.01 -27.67
CA CYS A 255 -10.08 -5.89 -27.23
C CYS A 255 -11.19 -5.63 -28.24
N VAL A 256 -12.44 -5.94 -27.85
CA VAL A 256 -13.64 -5.81 -28.71
C VAL A 256 -14.55 -4.63 -28.32
N THR A 257 -14.13 -3.86 -27.31
CA THR A 257 -14.80 -2.63 -26.87
C THR A 257 -13.91 -1.46 -27.22
N CYS A 258 -13.98 -1.05 -28.50
CA CYS A 258 -13.39 0.18 -29.01
C CYS A 258 -14.39 1.33 -28.84
#